data_AF-A0A4P9WV06-F1
#
_entry.id   AF-A0A4P9WV06-F1
#
_cell.length_a   1.000
_cell.length_b   1.000
_cell.length_c   1.000
_cell.angle_alpha   90.00
_cell.angle_beta   90.00
_cell.angle_gamma   90.00
#
_symmetry.space_group_name_H-M   'P 1'
#
loop_
_entity.id
_entity.type
_entity.pdbx_description
1 polymer ?
#
loop_
_entity_poly.entity_id
_entity_poly.type
_entity_poly.pdbx_seq_one_letter_code
_entity_poly.pdbx_strand_id
1 'polypeptide(L)'
;MVLSLFVGLLALATSANAAYTQDSSSIPFAEYGTKTYTVAMPSKTASSAATATAAGTYDGVVSYDPSRYVCDTSTAPAPVDYLFLVDGSGSMGPYIAQITKGLAAFVSKVEASGIDARYSVVVFGGDPTLLIPFTSATNDVQDTLNGIDATYPGNEASFEAIRIALSGDSMDADAGYQRGCSGKYNTTAACSVVWRPGATRSIIVATDEDSDLPARAANRNTGQTPNINSSMCASSSYSWPCSSSGLFEPRFYSKTMHLYKQCSKIFGLTICGYQEFRDGVSPIWLSPAYMQEVVDTATAIVHQNAFVSFLMRSDMNANDNGPISSYDGNNPIYSKGTKATNHTAIIQFGDPDLASQSATFGNFNATQTYKNLVNAGLERSLQALVLKAGGYMRLFRIQDFISSSGDTVVTAFYNQQVVVSSQCKMIAAP
;
A
#
# COMPACT_ATOMS: atom_id res chain seq x y z
N MET A 1 -52.43 -15.04 -3.50
CA MET A 1 -52.25 -15.05 -2.04
C MET A 1 -51.37 -16.23 -1.69
N VAL A 2 -50.21 -15.96 -1.06
CA VAL A 2 -49.43 -16.88 -0.20
C VAL A 2 -48.76 -18.07 -0.93
N LEU A 3 -47.47 -18.40 -0.81
CA LEU A 3 -46.28 -17.83 -0.18
C LEU A 3 -45.15 -18.81 -0.58
N SER A 4 -44.21 -18.40 -1.43
CA SER A 4 -43.03 -19.21 -1.72
C SER A 4 -42.01 -18.99 -0.60
N LEU A 5 -41.92 -19.95 0.33
CA LEU A 5 -40.87 -20.03 1.33
C LEU A 5 -39.52 -20.31 0.64
N PHE A 6 -38.72 -19.26 0.43
CA PHE A 6 -37.27 -19.41 0.35
C PHE A 6 -36.75 -19.59 1.77
N VAL A 7 -36.46 -20.83 2.15
CA VAL A 7 -35.71 -21.12 3.38
C VAL A 7 -34.27 -20.70 3.13
N GLY A 8 -33.90 -19.55 3.67
CA GLY A 8 -32.51 -19.15 3.83
C GLY A 8 -31.80 -20.18 4.69
N LEU A 9 -30.84 -20.89 4.10
CA LEU A 9 -29.91 -21.73 4.83
C LEU A 9 -28.92 -20.80 5.53
N LEU A 10 -29.31 -20.31 6.70
CA LEU A 10 -28.41 -19.69 7.65
C LEU A 10 -27.47 -20.80 8.14
N ALA A 11 -26.31 -20.94 7.50
CA ALA A 11 -25.25 -21.80 7.98
C ALA A 11 -24.75 -21.23 9.31
N LEU A 12 -25.31 -21.73 10.42
CA LEU A 12 -24.62 -21.75 11.70
C LEU A 12 -23.36 -22.61 11.50
N ALA A 13 -22.26 -21.97 11.11
CA ALA A 13 -20.94 -22.54 11.21
C ALA A 13 -20.64 -22.73 12.70
N THR A 14 -20.96 -23.91 13.22
CA THR A 14 -20.30 -24.39 14.44
C THR A 14 -18.82 -24.44 14.14
N SER A 15 -18.02 -23.69 14.89
CA SER A 15 -16.56 -23.67 14.75
C SER A 15 -16.02 -25.07 15.00
N ALA A 16 -15.83 -25.85 13.92
CA ALA A 16 -14.97 -27.00 13.96
C ALA A 16 -13.60 -26.49 14.36
N ASN A 17 -13.07 -26.94 15.51
CA ASN A 17 -11.70 -26.66 15.91
C ASN A 17 -10.78 -27.17 14.81
N ALA A 18 -10.32 -26.27 13.94
CA ALA A 18 -9.38 -26.62 12.91
C ALA A 18 -8.05 -27.02 13.58
N ALA A 19 -7.54 -28.19 13.22
CA ALA A 19 -6.23 -28.63 13.68
C ALA A 19 -5.18 -28.05 12.73
N TYR A 20 -4.22 -27.30 13.27
CA TYR A 20 -3.06 -26.79 12.56
C TYR A 20 -1.88 -27.72 12.81
N THR A 21 -1.36 -28.29 11.73
CA THR A 21 -0.16 -29.12 11.77
C THR A 21 0.88 -28.47 10.87
N GLN A 22 2.04 -28.13 11.44
CA GLN A 22 3.18 -27.66 10.66
C GLN A 22 3.55 -28.75 9.65
N ASP A 23 3.58 -28.40 8.37
CA ASP A 23 3.98 -29.36 7.35
C ASP A 23 5.51 -29.54 7.42
N SER A 24 5.95 -30.78 7.61
CA SER A 24 7.37 -31.14 7.64
C SER A 24 8.02 -31.11 6.25
N SER A 25 7.23 -30.93 5.18
CA SER A 25 7.77 -30.61 3.86
C SER A 25 8.38 -29.21 3.92
N SER A 26 9.65 -29.16 4.34
CA SER A 26 10.40 -27.92 4.42
C SER A 26 10.34 -27.24 3.06
N ILE A 27 9.59 -26.13 2.96
CA ILE A 27 9.88 -25.16 1.90
C ILE A 27 11.34 -24.81 2.11
N PRO A 28 12.22 -24.99 1.12
CA PRO A 28 13.64 -24.79 1.30
C PRO A 28 13.84 -23.39 1.86
N PHE A 29 14.20 -23.34 3.14
CA PHE A 29 14.77 -22.17 3.76
C PHE A 29 16.13 -22.03 3.06
N ALA A 30 16.14 -21.34 1.91
CA ALA A 30 17.39 -20.80 1.42
C ALA A 30 17.85 -19.88 2.54
N GLU A 31 18.86 -20.34 3.26
CA GLU A 31 19.50 -19.61 4.33
C GLU A 31 20.06 -18.31 3.72
N TYR A 32 19.21 -17.28 3.62
CA TYR A 32 19.65 -15.91 3.42
C TYR A 32 20.18 -15.41 4.77
N GLY A 33 21.16 -16.14 5.30
CA GLY A 33 21.98 -15.72 6.42
C GLY A 33 22.70 -14.44 6.02
N THR A 34 22.69 -13.45 6.92
CA THR A 34 23.58 -12.29 6.94
C THR A 34 24.17 -11.88 5.58
N LYS A 35 23.32 -11.64 4.57
CA LYS A 35 23.79 -11.02 3.33
C LYS A 35 23.78 -9.52 3.56
N THR A 36 24.97 -8.96 3.71
CA THR A 36 25.18 -7.53 3.49
C THR A 36 24.85 -7.27 2.02
N TYR A 37 23.72 -6.62 1.76
CA TYR A 37 23.40 -6.13 0.43
C TYR A 37 24.16 -4.82 0.24
N THR A 38 25.32 -4.88 -0.40
CA THR A 38 26.09 -3.71 -0.83
C THR A 38 25.63 -3.32 -2.21
N VAL A 39 25.53 -2.02 -2.41
CA VAL A 39 24.77 -1.40 -3.48
C VAL A 39 25.76 -0.44 -4.21
N ALA A 40 26.04 -0.63 -5.53
CA ALA A 40 26.77 0.30 -6.43
C ALA A 40 26.00 0.81 -7.70
N MET A 41 25.93 2.14 -7.90
CA MET A 41 25.05 2.92 -8.81
C MET A 41 25.40 2.91 -10.33
N PRO A 42 24.41 3.01 -11.27
CA PRO A 42 24.66 3.27 -12.69
C PRO A 42 24.75 4.77 -13.05
N SER A 43 25.67 5.09 -13.96
CA SER A 43 25.91 6.44 -14.51
C SER A 43 24.96 6.81 -15.66
N LYS A 44 24.21 7.90 -15.45
CA LYS A 44 23.77 9.00 -16.36
C LYS A 44 23.47 8.83 -17.87
N THR A 45 23.43 7.65 -18.51
CA THR A 45 23.12 7.62 -19.96
C THR A 45 22.40 6.36 -20.48
N ALA A 46 21.33 6.61 -21.26
CA ALA A 46 20.65 5.74 -22.25
C ALA A 46 19.84 4.53 -21.72
N SER A 47 18.52 4.45 -21.95
CA SER A 47 17.77 4.00 -23.15
C SER A 47 17.93 2.51 -23.52
N SER A 48 16.77 1.84 -23.63
CA SER A 48 16.47 0.53 -24.26
C SER A 48 17.03 -0.76 -23.63
N ALA A 49 16.09 -1.67 -23.35
CA ALA A 49 16.16 -3.13 -23.34
C ALA A 49 17.43 -3.81 -22.79
N ALA A 50 17.31 -4.49 -21.64
CA ALA A 50 18.28 -5.49 -21.20
C ALA A 50 17.58 -6.74 -20.65
N THR A 51 17.86 -7.88 -21.29
CA THR A 51 17.50 -9.24 -20.90
C THR A 51 18.28 -9.64 -19.65
N ALA A 52 17.60 -10.12 -18.59
CA ALA A 52 18.25 -10.53 -17.35
C ALA A 52 18.35 -12.07 -17.25
N THR A 53 19.58 -12.58 -17.14
CA THR A 53 19.89 -13.91 -16.59
C THR A 53 20.12 -13.82 -15.08
N ALA A 54 19.80 -14.92 -14.38
CA ALA A 54 19.69 -15.03 -12.94
C ALA A 54 20.95 -14.60 -12.13
N ALA A 55 20.68 -14.13 -10.90
CA ALA A 55 21.59 -13.62 -9.86
C ALA A 55 22.18 -12.22 -10.14
N GLY A 56 21.38 -11.18 -9.89
CA GLY A 56 21.81 -9.77 -9.94
C GLY A 56 21.66 -9.06 -8.60
N THR A 57 22.75 -8.45 -8.13
CA THR A 57 22.81 -7.45 -7.05
C THR A 57 22.25 -6.13 -7.59
N TYR A 58 21.22 -5.55 -6.97
CA TYR A 58 20.61 -4.29 -7.41
C TYR A 58 21.02 -3.13 -6.50
N ASP A 59 21.41 -1.99 -7.11
CA ASP A 59 21.64 -0.70 -6.43
C ASP A 59 20.95 0.52 -7.02
N GLY A 60 19.82 0.87 -6.41
CA GLY A 60 19.27 2.21 -6.46
C GLY A 60 19.53 2.93 -5.16
N VAL A 61 20.55 3.80 -5.12
CA VAL A 61 20.54 4.93 -4.19
C VAL A 61 19.64 6.00 -4.80
N VAL A 62 18.55 6.36 -4.12
CA VAL A 62 17.83 7.60 -4.44
C VAL A 62 18.77 8.77 -4.15
N SER A 63 19.18 9.49 -5.20
CA SER A 63 20.14 10.60 -5.11
C SER A 63 19.69 11.66 -4.10
N TYR A 64 20.62 12.11 -3.27
CA TYR A 64 20.41 12.72 -1.95
C TYR A 64 20.48 14.26 -1.97
N ASP A 65 19.45 14.92 -1.45
CA ASP A 65 19.59 16.21 -0.78
C ASP A 65 18.60 16.29 0.40
N PRO A 66 19.04 16.27 1.66
CA PRO A 66 18.18 16.25 2.84
C PRO A 66 17.47 17.59 3.07
N SER A 67 17.80 18.64 2.31
CA SER A 67 17.19 19.97 2.39
C SER A 67 16.06 20.20 1.39
N ARG A 68 15.65 19.15 0.64
CA ARG A 68 14.77 19.29 -0.51
C ARG A 68 13.32 19.65 -0.17
N TYR A 69 12.77 19.23 0.95
CA TYR A 69 11.43 19.65 1.38
C TYR A 69 11.50 20.87 2.31
N VAL A 70 10.84 21.96 1.94
CA VAL A 70 10.73 23.17 2.76
C VAL A 70 9.30 23.66 2.80
N CYS A 71 8.79 23.93 4.01
CA CYS A 71 7.56 24.68 4.22
C CYS A 71 7.88 26.16 4.35
N ASP A 72 7.31 26.96 3.47
CA ASP A 72 7.48 28.40 3.43
C ASP A 72 6.11 29.07 3.28
N THR A 73 5.64 29.65 4.38
CA THR A 73 4.35 30.36 4.44
C THR A 73 4.44 31.78 3.90
N SER A 74 5.62 32.24 3.48
CA SER A 74 5.84 33.62 2.99
C SER A 74 5.60 33.77 1.49
N THR A 75 5.54 32.67 0.74
CA THR A 75 5.21 32.66 -0.69
C THR A 75 3.73 32.33 -0.92
N ALA A 76 3.16 32.87 -2.00
CA ALA A 76 1.81 32.49 -2.43
C ALA A 76 1.72 30.97 -2.65
N PRO A 77 0.63 30.30 -2.22
CA PRO A 77 0.48 28.86 -2.41
C PRO A 77 0.58 28.45 -3.87
N ALA A 78 1.36 27.40 -4.15
CA ALA A 78 1.33 26.76 -5.45
C ALA A 78 -0.05 26.10 -5.65
N PRO A 79 -0.53 25.99 -6.90
CA PRO A 79 -1.69 25.16 -7.17
C PRO A 79 -1.43 23.71 -6.73
N VAL A 80 -2.45 22.98 -6.29
CA VAL A 80 -2.29 21.59 -5.81
C VAL A 80 -3.11 20.59 -6.60
N ASP A 81 -2.48 19.55 -7.13
CA ASP A 81 -3.19 18.40 -7.68
C ASP A 81 -3.22 17.30 -6.62
N TYR A 82 -4.43 16.84 -6.25
CA TYR A 82 -4.65 15.77 -5.28
C TYR A 82 -5.07 14.49 -5.99
N LEU A 83 -4.29 13.42 -5.84
CA LEU A 83 -4.66 12.09 -6.28
C LEU A 83 -5.01 11.23 -5.07
N PHE A 84 -6.25 10.76 -5.01
CA PHE A 84 -6.68 9.77 -4.05
C PHE A 84 -6.50 8.38 -4.64
N LEU A 85 -5.69 7.54 -4.00
CA LEU A 85 -5.56 6.11 -4.29
C LEU A 85 -6.28 5.36 -3.16
N VAL A 86 -7.41 4.75 -3.46
CA VAL A 86 -8.25 4.08 -2.45
C VAL A 86 -8.28 2.60 -2.74
N ASP A 87 -7.87 1.81 -1.77
CA ASP A 87 -8.12 0.39 -1.77
C ASP A 87 -9.62 0.11 -1.60
N GLY A 88 -10.19 -0.63 -2.56
CA GLY A 88 -11.58 -1.03 -2.61
C GLY A 88 -11.79 -2.51 -2.26
N SER A 89 -10.77 -3.20 -1.75
CA SER A 89 -10.84 -4.62 -1.42
C SER A 89 -11.90 -4.93 -0.35
N GLY A 90 -12.22 -6.22 -0.21
CA GLY A 90 -13.18 -6.67 0.79
C GLY A 90 -12.76 -6.39 2.24
N SER A 91 -11.46 -6.44 2.56
CA SER A 91 -10.93 -6.17 3.91
C SER A 91 -11.13 -4.73 4.33
N MET A 92 -11.15 -3.80 3.38
CA MET A 92 -11.43 -2.38 3.61
C MET A 92 -12.87 -2.09 4.08
N GLY A 93 -13.79 -3.06 4.05
CA GLY A 93 -15.20 -2.90 4.44
C GLY A 93 -15.46 -2.12 5.74
N PRO A 94 -14.74 -2.38 6.85
CA PRO A 94 -14.88 -1.63 8.10
C PRO A 94 -14.41 -0.16 8.04
N TYR A 95 -13.57 0.20 7.08
CA TYR A 95 -12.90 1.51 7.01
C TYR A 95 -13.41 2.39 5.87
N ILE A 96 -13.79 1.79 4.74
CA ILE A 96 -13.92 2.49 3.46
C ILE A 96 -14.94 3.63 3.50
N ALA A 97 -16.08 3.42 4.14
CA ALA A 97 -17.14 4.44 4.24
C ALA A 97 -16.67 5.68 5.04
N GLN A 98 -15.85 5.50 6.07
CA GLN A 98 -15.33 6.62 6.85
C GLN A 98 -14.20 7.34 6.13
N ILE A 99 -13.32 6.58 5.45
CA ILE A 99 -12.26 7.15 4.62
C ILE A 99 -12.86 8.00 3.50
N THR A 100 -13.76 7.44 2.69
CA THR A 100 -14.32 8.14 1.52
C THR A 100 -15.13 9.36 1.93
N LYS A 101 -15.94 9.26 3.00
CA LYS A 101 -16.63 10.40 3.61
C LYS A 101 -15.65 11.48 4.06
N GLY A 102 -14.55 11.07 4.70
CA GLY A 102 -13.51 11.98 5.12
C GLY A 102 -12.84 12.67 3.93
N LEU A 103 -12.44 11.93 2.89
CA LEU A 103 -11.84 12.49 1.67
C LEU A 103 -12.81 13.44 0.96
N ALA A 104 -14.11 13.13 0.94
CA ALA A 104 -15.13 14.04 0.43
C ALA A 104 -15.22 15.34 1.27
N ALA A 105 -15.14 15.25 2.59
CA ALA A 105 -15.08 16.42 3.47
C ALA A 105 -13.79 17.23 3.31
N PHE A 106 -12.66 16.56 3.01
CA PHE A 106 -11.40 17.20 2.66
C PHE A 106 -11.53 18.07 1.41
N VAL A 107 -12.14 17.55 0.34
CA VAL A 107 -12.41 18.31 -0.89
C VAL A 107 -13.18 19.60 -0.60
N SER A 108 -14.23 19.54 0.23
CA SER A 108 -14.96 20.74 0.66
C SER A 108 -14.11 21.72 1.46
N LYS A 109 -13.23 21.24 2.34
CA LYS A 109 -12.34 22.10 3.14
C LYS A 109 -11.30 22.81 2.27
N VAL A 110 -10.74 22.12 1.27
CA VAL A 110 -9.80 22.73 0.32
C VAL A 110 -10.50 23.80 -0.51
N GLU A 111 -11.70 23.50 -1.02
CA GLU A 111 -12.53 24.47 -1.76
C GLU A 111 -12.84 25.72 -0.92
N ALA A 112 -13.29 25.53 0.32
CA ALA A 112 -13.60 26.63 1.25
C ALA A 112 -12.35 27.45 1.63
N SER A 113 -11.15 26.88 1.52
CA SER A 113 -9.88 27.57 1.81
C SER A 113 -9.39 28.41 0.62
N GLY A 114 -10.07 28.37 -0.54
CA GLY A 114 -9.70 29.13 -1.73
C GLY A 114 -8.42 28.67 -2.42
N ILE A 115 -7.96 27.45 -2.12
CA ILE A 115 -6.77 26.86 -2.77
C ILE A 115 -7.15 26.46 -4.19
N ASP A 116 -6.35 26.87 -5.17
CA ASP A 116 -6.47 26.38 -6.53
C ASP A 116 -6.10 24.89 -6.55
N ALA A 117 -7.12 24.02 -6.55
CA ALA A 117 -6.98 22.58 -6.44
C ALA A 117 -7.73 21.83 -7.54
N ARG A 118 -7.15 20.69 -7.97
CA ARG A 118 -7.84 19.69 -8.79
C ARG A 118 -7.67 18.33 -8.15
N TYR A 119 -8.62 17.43 -8.38
CA TYR A 119 -8.68 16.14 -7.73
C TYR A 119 -8.86 15.02 -8.75
N SER A 120 -8.25 13.88 -8.49
CA SER A 120 -8.42 12.64 -9.24
C SER A 120 -8.57 11.49 -8.26
N VAL A 121 -9.32 10.46 -8.65
CA VAL A 121 -9.60 9.29 -7.82
C VAL A 121 -9.27 8.05 -8.62
N VAL A 122 -8.44 7.20 -8.03
CA VAL A 122 -8.12 5.85 -8.50
C VAL A 122 -8.49 4.88 -7.39
N VAL A 123 -9.08 3.76 -7.78
CA VAL A 123 -9.34 2.64 -6.88
C VAL A 123 -8.42 1.46 -7.23
N PHE A 124 -7.97 0.70 -6.24
CA PHE A 124 -7.20 -0.53 -6.43
C PHE A 124 -7.76 -1.67 -5.55
N GLY A 125 -7.21 -2.87 -5.70
CA GLY A 125 -7.84 -4.14 -5.29
C GLY A 125 -8.02 -5.06 -6.51
N GLY A 126 -6.98 -5.21 -7.32
CA GLY A 126 -7.03 -5.62 -8.72
C GLY A 126 -6.27 -4.61 -9.58
N ASP A 127 -6.56 -4.58 -10.88
CA ASP A 127 -5.98 -3.56 -11.77
C ASP A 127 -6.33 -2.15 -11.27
N PRO A 128 -5.33 -1.29 -10.96
CA PRO A 128 -5.59 0.07 -10.52
C PRO A 128 -6.43 0.81 -11.58
N THR A 129 -7.59 1.33 -11.17
CA THR A 129 -8.62 1.85 -12.07
C THR A 129 -8.86 3.34 -11.82
N LEU A 130 -8.71 4.16 -12.86
CA LEU A 130 -8.98 5.60 -12.82
C LEU A 130 -10.49 5.87 -12.90
N LEU A 131 -11.08 6.35 -11.81
CA LEU A 131 -12.53 6.62 -11.70
C LEU A 131 -12.89 8.05 -12.13
N ILE A 132 -12.02 9.03 -11.87
CA ILE A 132 -12.20 10.41 -12.33
C ILE A 132 -10.82 11.05 -12.59
N PRO A 133 -10.60 11.68 -13.76
CA PRO A 133 -9.36 12.40 -14.04
C PRO A 133 -9.28 13.68 -13.21
N PHE A 134 -8.15 14.39 -13.27
CA PHE A 134 -8.03 15.68 -12.59
C PHE A 134 -9.14 16.66 -13.00
N THR A 135 -9.95 17.06 -12.03
CA THR A 135 -11.02 18.04 -12.22
C THR A 135 -11.14 18.96 -11.00
N SER A 136 -11.62 20.17 -11.22
CA SER A 136 -12.01 21.10 -10.15
C SER A 136 -13.50 21.01 -9.78
N ALA A 137 -14.26 20.12 -10.44
CA ALA A 137 -15.67 19.90 -10.15
C ALA A 137 -15.80 19.07 -8.85
N THR A 138 -15.84 19.76 -7.71
CA THR A 138 -15.81 19.13 -6.38
C THR A 138 -16.97 18.18 -6.14
N ASN A 139 -18.19 18.51 -6.60
CA ASN A 139 -19.33 17.61 -6.53
C ASN A 139 -19.08 16.27 -7.24
N ASP A 140 -18.51 16.28 -8.45
CA ASP A 140 -18.24 15.05 -9.21
C ASP A 140 -17.19 14.17 -8.50
N VAL A 141 -16.20 14.80 -7.86
CA VAL A 141 -15.16 14.12 -7.07
C VAL A 141 -15.76 13.49 -5.82
N GLN A 142 -16.63 14.21 -5.11
CA GLN A 142 -17.31 13.72 -3.91
C GLN A 142 -18.24 12.57 -4.23
N ASP A 143 -19.02 12.67 -5.31
CA ASP A 143 -19.89 11.58 -5.79
C ASP A 143 -19.06 10.35 -6.16
N THR A 144 -17.91 10.54 -6.80
CA THR A 144 -16.98 9.44 -7.12
C THR A 144 -16.44 8.77 -5.86
N LEU A 145 -15.96 9.53 -4.88
CA LEU A 145 -15.46 9.00 -3.61
C LEU A 145 -16.54 8.24 -2.84
N ASN A 146 -17.75 8.82 -2.73
CA ASN A 146 -18.88 8.21 -2.05
C ASN A 146 -19.39 6.93 -2.75
N GLY A 147 -19.08 6.76 -4.03
CA GLY A 147 -19.42 5.58 -4.82
C GLY A 147 -18.43 4.42 -4.69
N ILE A 148 -17.29 4.59 -4.03
CA ILE A 148 -16.34 3.50 -3.79
C ILE A 148 -16.88 2.60 -2.66
N ASP A 149 -16.97 1.30 -2.94
CA ASP A 149 -17.34 0.27 -1.97
C ASP A 149 -16.24 -0.81 -1.85
N ALA A 150 -16.41 -1.70 -0.87
CA ALA A 150 -15.48 -2.77 -0.55
C ALA A 150 -15.78 -4.06 -1.36
N THR A 151 -15.93 -3.92 -2.67
CA THR A 151 -16.29 -5.04 -3.58
C THR A 151 -15.21 -5.39 -4.59
N TYR A 152 -14.09 -4.66 -4.58
CA TYR A 152 -12.97 -4.96 -5.45
C TYR A 152 -12.28 -6.25 -4.99
N PRO A 153 -11.61 -6.97 -5.91
CA PRO A 153 -10.72 -8.06 -5.55
C PRO A 153 -9.68 -7.65 -4.49
N GLY A 154 -8.98 -8.63 -3.90
CA GLY A 154 -7.92 -8.38 -2.92
C GLY A 154 -6.53 -8.53 -3.53
N ASN A 155 -6.23 -7.87 -4.66
CA ASN A 155 -4.85 -7.70 -5.12
C ASN A 155 -4.46 -6.23 -4.92
N GLU A 156 -3.86 -5.93 -3.79
CA GLU A 156 -3.71 -4.57 -3.27
C GLU A 156 -2.39 -3.93 -3.69
N ALA A 157 -2.16 -3.84 -5.00
CA ALA A 157 -0.91 -3.31 -5.58
C ALA A 157 -0.78 -1.77 -5.47
N SER A 158 -0.74 -1.23 -4.23
CA SER A 158 -0.64 0.21 -3.96
C SER A 158 0.63 0.85 -4.52
N PHE A 159 1.77 0.13 -4.53
CA PHE A 159 3.01 0.60 -5.14
C PHE A 159 2.91 0.73 -6.67
N GLU A 160 2.25 -0.21 -7.33
CA GLU A 160 1.93 -0.09 -8.76
C GLU A 160 1.08 1.16 -9.00
N ALA A 161 0.00 1.35 -8.22
CA ALA A 161 -0.88 2.50 -8.38
C ALA A 161 -0.13 3.84 -8.24
N ILE A 162 0.82 3.95 -7.30
CA ILE A 162 1.69 5.13 -7.16
C ILE A 162 2.59 5.29 -8.38
N ARG A 163 3.25 4.22 -8.83
CA ARG A 163 4.19 4.27 -9.96
C ARG A 163 3.49 4.67 -11.26
N ILE A 164 2.27 4.18 -11.52
CA ILE A 164 1.46 4.58 -12.67
C ILE A 164 1.13 6.07 -12.64
N ALA A 165 0.78 6.62 -11.46
CA ALA A 165 0.51 8.06 -11.32
C ALA A 165 1.72 8.92 -11.75
N LEU A 166 2.92 8.36 -11.61
CA LEU A 166 4.20 9.05 -11.74
C LEU A 166 4.97 8.67 -13.02
N SER A 167 4.43 7.79 -13.87
CA SER A 167 5.09 7.20 -15.04
C SER A 167 5.18 8.13 -16.26
N GLY A 168 4.38 9.20 -16.31
CA GLY A 168 4.28 10.12 -17.45
C GLY A 168 3.27 9.71 -18.52
N ASP A 169 2.91 8.43 -18.59
CA ASP A 169 1.75 7.92 -19.34
C ASP A 169 0.90 7.03 -18.42
N SER A 170 -0.09 7.66 -17.78
CA SER A 170 -0.94 7.00 -16.80
C SER A 170 -2.01 6.11 -17.42
N MET A 171 -2.16 6.08 -18.74
CA MET A 171 -3.20 5.32 -19.45
C MET A 171 -2.62 4.39 -20.51
N ASP A 172 -1.32 4.06 -20.41
CA ASP A 172 -0.68 3.03 -21.23
C ASP A 172 -1.50 1.73 -21.20
N ALA A 173 -1.64 1.06 -22.35
CA ALA A 173 -2.53 -0.09 -22.48
C ALA A 173 -2.11 -1.28 -21.62
N ASP A 174 -0.80 -1.46 -21.44
CA ASP A 174 -0.21 -2.61 -20.76
C ASP A 174 0.19 -2.26 -19.32
N ALA A 175 0.63 -1.03 -19.08
CA ALA A 175 1.21 -0.57 -17.82
C ALA A 175 0.41 0.52 -17.09
N GLY A 176 -0.55 1.18 -17.74
CA GLY A 176 -1.31 2.30 -17.18
C GLY A 176 -2.50 1.88 -16.31
N TYR A 177 -3.32 2.84 -15.89
CA TYR A 177 -4.56 2.57 -15.18
C TYR A 177 -5.60 1.93 -16.11
N GLN A 178 -6.43 1.06 -15.54
CA GLN A 178 -7.68 0.69 -16.19
C GLN A 178 -8.62 1.90 -16.24
N ARG A 179 -9.32 2.04 -17.36
CA ARG A 179 -10.29 3.13 -17.57
C ARG A 179 -11.59 2.84 -16.83
N GLY A 180 -11.85 3.58 -15.76
CA GLY A 180 -13.10 3.56 -15.00
C GLY A 180 -13.93 4.84 -15.08
N CYS A 181 -13.44 5.88 -15.76
CA CYS A 181 -14.13 7.16 -15.83
C CYS A 181 -15.52 7.05 -16.45
N SER A 182 -16.48 7.73 -15.84
CA SER A 182 -17.89 7.70 -16.25
C SER A 182 -18.39 9.08 -16.72
N GLY A 183 -19.61 9.11 -17.27
CA GLY A 183 -20.28 10.33 -17.70
C GLY A 183 -19.45 11.16 -18.69
N LYS A 184 -19.33 12.46 -18.42
CA LYS A 184 -18.58 13.41 -19.27
C LYS A 184 -17.06 13.14 -19.31
N TYR A 185 -16.54 12.30 -18.43
CA TYR A 185 -15.12 11.94 -18.37
C TYR A 185 -14.78 10.66 -19.15
N ASN A 186 -15.77 9.93 -19.67
CA ASN A 186 -15.58 8.65 -20.37
C ASN A 186 -15.10 8.81 -21.83
N THR A 187 -14.09 9.65 -22.07
CA THR A 187 -13.44 9.75 -23.39
C THR A 187 -11.95 9.48 -23.26
N THR A 188 -11.33 8.97 -24.34
CA THR A 188 -9.89 8.65 -24.36
C THR A 188 -9.04 9.85 -23.95
N ALA A 189 -9.38 11.04 -24.44
CA ALA A 189 -8.67 12.27 -24.11
C ALA A 189 -8.92 12.76 -22.66
N ALA A 190 -10.11 12.53 -22.10
CA ALA A 190 -10.45 13.08 -20.78
C ALA A 190 -10.00 12.18 -19.61
N CYS A 191 -10.13 10.86 -19.72
CA CYS A 191 -9.80 9.94 -18.63
C CYS A 191 -8.29 9.63 -18.62
N SER A 192 -7.50 10.56 -18.08
CA SER A 192 -6.07 10.38 -17.81
C SER A 192 -5.64 11.17 -16.59
N VAL A 193 -4.56 10.71 -15.94
CA VAL A 193 -3.88 11.45 -14.87
C VAL A 193 -2.76 12.28 -15.49
N VAL A 194 -2.99 13.59 -15.56
CA VAL A 194 -2.00 14.58 -16.04
C VAL A 194 -1.82 15.68 -15.00
N TRP A 195 -0.69 15.61 -14.29
CA TRP A 195 -0.27 16.64 -13.33
C TRP A 195 -0.06 17.98 -14.05
N ARG A 196 -0.64 19.06 -13.53
CA ARG A 196 -0.41 20.40 -14.10
C ARG A 196 1.02 20.88 -13.83
N PRO A 197 1.66 21.56 -14.78
CA PRO A 197 2.93 22.21 -14.54
C PRO A 197 2.86 23.18 -13.36
N GLY A 198 3.87 23.15 -12.48
CA GLY A 198 3.98 24.04 -11.33
C GLY A 198 3.07 23.72 -10.15
N ALA A 199 2.21 22.70 -10.24
CA ALA A 199 1.44 22.27 -9.07
C ALA A 199 2.21 21.33 -8.16
N THR A 200 1.89 21.41 -6.87
CA THR A 200 2.22 20.38 -5.91
C THR A 200 1.49 19.09 -6.28
N ARG A 201 2.23 17.99 -6.40
CA ARG A 201 1.68 16.65 -6.60
C ARG A 201 1.43 16.00 -5.25
N SER A 202 0.18 15.95 -4.80
CA SER A 202 -0.21 15.35 -3.53
C SER A 202 -0.90 14.02 -3.77
N ILE A 203 -0.32 12.91 -3.31
CA ILE A 203 -0.91 11.57 -3.39
C ILE A 203 -1.33 11.17 -1.98
N ILE A 204 -2.60 10.81 -1.82
CA ILE A 204 -3.15 10.27 -0.57
C ILE A 204 -3.58 8.84 -0.84
N VAL A 205 -2.94 7.89 -0.18
CA VAL A 205 -3.21 6.45 -0.33
C VAL A 205 -3.95 5.94 0.90
N ALA A 206 -4.91 5.04 0.72
CA ALA A 206 -5.57 4.32 1.80
C ALA A 206 -5.67 2.83 1.47
N THR A 207 -5.18 1.97 2.36
CA THR A 207 -5.27 0.48 2.31
C THR A 207 -5.14 -0.06 3.73
N ASP A 208 -5.59 -1.29 3.96
CA ASP A 208 -5.44 -1.99 5.23
C ASP A 208 -4.44 -3.15 5.23
N GLU A 209 -3.72 -3.41 4.13
CA GLU A 209 -2.62 -4.37 4.07
C GLU A 209 -1.41 -3.87 3.25
N ASP A 210 -0.45 -4.77 3.06
CA ASP A 210 0.75 -4.57 2.26
C ASP A 210 0.46 -4.41 0.77
N SER A 211 1.42 -3.84 0.04
CA SER A 211 1.38 -3.84 -1.42
C SER A 211 1.70 -5.22 -1.98
N ASP A 212 0.76 -5.72 -2.76
CA ASP A 212 0.89 -6.93 -3.55
C ASP A 212 1.79 -6.79 -4.79
N LEU A 213 2.03 -7.94 -5.45
CA LEU A 213 2.57 -8.02 -6.79
C LEU A 213 1.77 -7.11 -7.72
N PRO A 214 2.43 -6.30 -8.58
CA PRO A 214 1.74 -5.52 -9.60
C PRO A 214 0.70 -6.36 -10.36
N ALA A 215 -0.55 -5.88 -10.37
CA ALA A 215 -1.67 -6.50 -11.04
C ALA A 215 -1.36 -6.60 -12.54
N ARG A 216 -0.75 -5.55 -13.12
CA ARG A 216 -0.29 -5.56 -14.51
C ARG A 216 1.08 -6.18 -14.64
N ALA A 217 1.17 -7.18 -15.52
CA ALA A 217 2.43 -7.87 -15.77
C ALA A 217 3.55 -6.94 -16.25
N ALA A 218 3.22 -5.88 -17.00
CA ALA A 218 4.18 -4.90 -17.51
C ALA A 218 4.85 -4.05 -16.40
N ASN A 219 4.22 -3.96 -15.23
CA ASN A 219 4.72 -3.17 -14.09
C ASN A 219 5.56 -3.97 -13.11
N ARG A 220 5.72 -5.28 -13.34
CA ARG A 220 6.54 -6.19 -12.52
C ARG A 220 8.01 -6.02 -12.88
N ASN A 221 8.87 -5.97 -11.86
CA ASN A 221 10.30 -6.08 -12.11
C ASN A 221 10.69 -7.52 -12.51
N THR A 222 11.92 -7.72 -12.99
CA THR A 222 12.38 -9.03 -13.49
C THR A 222 12.40 -10.13 -12.43
N GLY A 223 12.45 -9.78 -11.14
CA GLY A 223 12.36 -10.73 -10.04
C GLY A 223 10.92 -11.12 -9.67
N GLN A 224 9.94 -10.30 -10.04
CA GLN A 224 8.53 -10.43 -9.69
C GLN A 224 7.79 -11.36 -10.65
N THR A 225 7.94 -12.66 -10.41
CA THR A 225 7.29 -13.71 -11.18
C THR A 225 6.24 -14.42 -10.31
N PRO A 226 5.00 -14.66 -10.79
CA PRO A 226 3.95 -15.32 -10.01
C PRO A 226 4.22 -16.83 -9.87
N ASN A 227 5.23 -17.17 -9.08
CA ASN A 227 5.62 -18.51 -8.67
C ASN A 227 6.04 -18.48 -7.19
N ILE A 228 6.09 -19.65 -6.55
CA ILE A 228 6.31 -19.77 -5.10
C ILE A 228 7.69 -19.28 -4.61
N ASN A 229 8.66 -19.08 -5.51
CA ASN A 229 9.97 -18.53 -5.13
C ASN A 229 9.96 -16.99 -5.04
N SER A 230 8.99 -16.35 -5.68
CA SER A 230 8.89 -14.90 -5.78
C SER A 230 7.64 -14.34 -5.11
N SER A 231 6.51 -15.04 -5.12
CA SER A 231 5.24 -14.59 -4.54
C SER A 231 4.61 -15.68 -3.69
N MET A 232 3.70 -15.31 -2.79
CA MET A 232 3.00 -16.22 -1.90
C MET A 232 1.53 -16.35 -2.26
N CYS A 233 0.85 -17.35 -1.70
CA CYS A 233 -0.56 -17.61 -1.98
C CYS A 233 -1.47 -16.66 -1.21
N ALA A 234 -2.28 -15.88 -1.91
CA ALA A 234 -3.23 -14.90 -1.36
C ALA A 234 -4.38 -15.47 -0.52
N SER A 235 -4.51 -16.80 -0.52
CA SER A 235 -5.49 -17.47 0.29
C SER A 235 -5.01 -18.87 0.64
N SER A 236 -5.58 -19.42 1.71
CA SER A 236 -5.45 -20.83 2.03
C SER A 236 -5.87 -21.66 0.81
N SER A 237 -5.02 -22.59 0.40
CA SER A 237 -5.25 -23.36 -0.82
C SER A 237 -5.42 -24.84 -0.52
N TYR A 238 -6.36 -25.50 -1.20
CA TYR A 238 -6.56 -26.95 -1.08
C TYR A 238 -5.47 -27.76 -1.81
N SER A 239 -4.64 -27.09 -2.60
CA SER A 239 -3.47 -27.65 -3.29
C SER A 239 -2.25 -26.77 -3.00
N TRP A 240 -1.09 -27.38 -2.80
CA TRP A 240 0.15 -26.63 -2.61
C TRP A 240 1.14 -26.91 -3.76
N PRO A 241 1.66 -25.88 -4.45
CA PRO A 241 1.29 -24.46 -4.33
C PRO A 241 -0.13 -24.16 -4.89
N CYS A 242 -0.66 -22.97 -4.61
CA CYS A 242 -1.87 -22.47 -5.26
C CYS A 242 -1.65 -22.22 -6.77
N SER A 243 -2.73 -21.94 -7.52
CA SER A 243 -2.63 -21.57 -8.94
C SER A 243 -1.87 -20.25 -9.12
N SER A 244 -1.28 -20.04 -10.31
CA SER A 244 -0.56 -18.81 -10.63
C SER A 244 -1.38 -17.53 -10.47
N SER A 245 -2.72 -17.62 -10.63
CA SER A 245 -3.64 -16.51 -10.41
C SER A 245 -3.80 -16.12 -8.94
N GLY A 246 -3.40 -16.99 -8.00
CA GLY A 246 -3.40 -16.72 -6.56
C GLY A 246 -2.01 -16.40 -5.99
N LEU A 247 -0.98 -16.28 -6.85
CA LEU A 247 0.39 -15.98 -6.45
C LEU A 247 0.70 -14.49 -6.67
N PHE A 248 0.19 -13.65 -5.79
CA PHE A 248 0.41 -12.20 -5.85
C PHE A 248 0.88 -11.58 -4.53
N GLU A 249 0.74 -12.28 -3.41
CA GLU A 249 1.22 -11.79 -2.11
C GLU A 249 2.73 -11.59 -2.09
N PRO A 250 3.22 -10.59 -1.35
CA PRO A 250 4.64 -10.34 -1.24
C PRO A 250 5.37 -11.51 -0.60
N ARG A 251 6.39 -12.02 -1.29
CA ARG A 251 7.29 -12.99 -0.66
C ARG A 251 8.17 -12.27 0.36
N PHE A 252 8.06 -12.71 1.59
CA PHE A 252 8.94 -12.32 2.69
C PHE A 252 9.49 -13.56 3.39
N TYR A 253 10.51 -13.34 4.20
CA TYR A 253 11.25 -14.40 4.90
C TYR A 253 11.30 -14.08 6.38
N SER A 254 11.21 -15.13 7.20
CA SER A 254 11.53 -15.09 8.63
C SER A 254 11.91 -16.49 9.08
N LYS A 255 12.79 -16.60 10.09
CA LYS A 255 13.16 -17.89 10.68
C LYS A 255 11.96 -18.66 11.26
N THR A 256 10.86 -17.96 11.52
CA THR A 256 9.61 -18.47 12.09
C THR A 256 8.48 -18.45 11.07
N MET A 257 8.79 -18.41 9.77
CA MET A 257 7.77 -18.53 8.72
C MET A 257 7.68 -19.98 8.27
N HIS A 258 6.51 -20.59 8.39
CA HIS A 258 6.30 -22.00 8.07
C HIS A 258 4.98 -22.23 7.33
N LEU A 259 4.95 -23.27 6.50
CA LEU A 259 3.73 -23.78 5.90
C LEU A 259 2.97 -24.65 6.90
N TYR A 260 1.70 -24.34 7.10
CA TYR A 260 0.80 -25.16 7.91
C TYR A 260 -0.26 -25.79 7.03
N LYS A 261 -0.58 -27.04 7.36
CA LYS A 261 -1.76 -27.72 6.88
C LYS A 261 -2.87 -27.59 7.91
N GLN A 262 -3.98 -26.98 7.51
CA GLN A 262 -5.19 -26.84 8.32
C GLN A 262 -6.24 -27.81 7.81
N CYS A 263 -6.76 -28.68 8.68
CA CYS A 263 -7.83 -29.62 8.29
C CYS A 263 -9.10 -29.39 9.12
N SER A 264 -10.24 -29.37 8.43
CA SER A 264 -11.58 -29.22 9.01
C SER A 264 -12.51 -30.35 8.55
N LYS A 265 -13.45 -30.76 9.40
CA LYS A 265 -14.50 -31.72 9.04
C LYS A 265 -15.78 -30.99 8.63
N ILE A 266 -16.19 -31.15 7.38
CA ILE A 266 -17.42 -30.55 6.84
C ILE A 266 -18.29 -31.69 6.29
N PHE A 267 -19.51 -31.84 6.80
CA PHE A 267 -20.45 -32.92 6.42
C PHE A 267 -19.83 -34.33 6.44
N GLY A 268 -18.94 -34.61 7.40
CA GLY A 268 -18.25 -35.91 7.52
C GLY A 268 -17.04 -36.09 6.61
N LEU A 269 -16.77 -35.16 5.70
CA LEU A 269 -15.56 -35.12 4.86
C LEU A 269 -14.45 -34.33 5.56
N THR A 270 -13.21 -34.81 5.47
CA THR A 270 -12.04 -34.04 5.92
C THR A 270 -11.52 -33.24 4.74
N ILE A 271 -11.51 -31.91 4.89
CA ILE A 271 -11.00 -30.98 3.90
C ILE A 271 -9.78 -30.30 4.51
N CYS A 272 -8.68 -30.24 3.77
CA CYS A 272 -7.44 -29.65 4.25
C CYS A 272 -6.94 -28.55 3.30
N GLY A 273 -6.59 -27.39 3.85
CA GLY A 273 -5.91 -26.30 3.16
C GLY A 273 -4.46 -26.12 3.65
N TYR A 274 -3.68 -25.37 2.89
CA TYR A 274 -2.31 -24.97 3.19
C TYR A 274 -2.20 -23.46 3.24
N GLN A 275 -1.51 -22.92 4.24
CA GLN A 275 -1.29 -21.49 4.43
C GLN A 275 0.02 -21.24 5.18
N GLU A 276 0.73 -20.18 4.84
CA GLU A 276 1.99 -19.80 5.48
C GLU A 276 1.70 -18.89 6.69
N PHE A 277 2.25 -19.24 7.85
CA PHE A 277 2.12 -18.47 9.08
C PHE A 277 3.48 -18.17 9.68
N ARG A 278 3.57 -16.98 10.28
CA ARG A 278 4.60 -16.68 11.26
C ARG A 278 4.25 -17.34 12.60
N ASP A 279 5.13 -18.15 13.18
CA ASP A 279 4.90 -18.85 14.46
C ASP A 279 5.75 -18.31 15.63
N GLY A 280 6.44 -17.18 15.42
CA GLY A 280 7.26 -16.54 16.43
C GLY A 280 7.67 -15.11 16.08
N VAL A 281 8.43 -14.48 16.97
CA VAL A 281 8.78 -13.05 16.87
C VAL A 281 10.03 -12.75 16.03
N SER A 282 10.58 -13.74 15.32
CA SER A 282 11.80 -13.53 14.52
C SER A 282 11.57 -12.45 13.46
N PRO A 283 12.53 -11.54 13.23
CA PRO A 283 12.38 -10.47 12.24
C PRO A 283 11.96 -11.01 10.87
N ILE A 284 11.23 -10.19 10.12
CA ILE A 284 10.79 -10.48 8.76
C ILE A 284 11.52 -9.56 7.78
N TRP A 285 11.77 -10.05 6.56
CA TRP A 285 12.40 -9.29 5.48
C TRP A 285 11.73 -9.58 4.16
N LEU A 286 11.52 -8.55 3.34
CA LEU A 286 11.04 -8.74 1.97
C LEU A 286 12.07 -9.52 1.14
N SER A 287 11.57 -10.31 0.19
CA SER A 287 12.42 -10.86 -0.86
C SER A 287 13.06 -9.74 -1.68
N PRO A 288 14.20 -9.99 -2.34
CA PRO A 288 14.86 -9.00 -3.19
C PRO A 288 13.93 -8.39 -4.25
N ALA A 289 13.02 -9.18 -4.82
CA ALA A 289 12.07 -8.72 -5.84
C ALA A 289 11.06 -7.71 -5.29
N TYR A 290 10.56 -7.88 -4.07
CA TYR A 290 9.61 -6.94 -3.47
C TYR A 290 10.30 -5.74 -2.80
N MET A 291 11.50 -5.94 -2.24
CA MET A 291 12.35 -4.83 -1.83
C MET A 291 12.67 -3.93 -3.04
N GLN A 292 12.86 -4.52 -4.22
CA GLN A 292 13.09 -3.74 -5.43
C GLN A 292 11.92 -2.82 -5.76
N GLU A 293 10.69 -3.30 -5.64
CA GLU A 293 9.51 -2.48 -5.87
C GLU A 293 9.40 -1.31 -4.87
N VAL A 294 9.74 -1.53 -3.60
CA VAL A 294 9.81 -0.44 -2.60
C VAL A 294 10.80 0.64 -3.04
N VAL A 295 11.98 0.24 -3.54
CA VAL A 295 13.00 1.17 -4.06
C VAL A 295 12.54 1.90 -5.32
N ASP A 296 11.95 1.20 -6.27
CA ASP A 296 11.44 1.79 -7.52
C ASP A 296 10.34 2.82 -7.21
N THR A 297 9.46 2.50 -6.25
CA THR A 297 8.40 3.41 -5.80
C THR A 297 8.96 4.63 -5.07
N ALA A 298 9.93 4.45 -4.16
CA ALA A 298 10.62 5.56 -3.50
C ALA A 298 11.29 6.50 -4.52
N THR A 299 11.94 5.91 -5.52
CA THR A 299 12.60 6.64 -6.61
C THR A 299 11.60 7.46 -7.40
N ALA A 300 10.47 6.88 -7.80
CA ALA A 300 9.41 7.59 -8.52
C ALA A 300 8.88 8.79 -7.72
N ILE A 301 8.58 8.60 -6.42
CA ILE A 301 8.10 9.67 -5.53
C ILE A 301 9.09 10.84 -5.49
N VAL A 302 10.37 10.55 -5.24
CA VAL A 302 11.41 11.57 -5.08
C VAL A 302 11.76 12.25 -6.40
N HIS A 303 11.81 11.51 -7.51
CA HIS A 303 12.07 12.06 -8.84
C HIS A 303 10.96 13.00 -9.30
N GLN A 304 9.70 12.66 -9.00
CA GLN A 304 8.55 13.48 -9.37
C GLN A 304 8.19 14.55 -8.34
N ASN A 305 8.99 14.71 -7.27
CA ASN A 305 8.71 15.66 -6.19
C ASN A 305 7.29 15.51 -5.62
N ALA A 306 6.83 14.27 -5.49
CA ALA A 306 5.49 13.97 -5.00
C ALA A 306 5.44 13.96 -3.47
N PHE A 307 4.34 14.48 -2.93
CA PHE A 307 4.00 14.45 -1.52
C PHE A 307 3.10 13.25 -1.28
N VAL A 308 3.59 12.25 -0.53
CA VAL A 308 2.81 11.03 -0.28
C VAL A 308 2.35 10.97 1.17
N SER A 309 1.04 10.89 1.37
CA SER A 309 0.43 10.58 2.65
C SER A 309 -0.27 9.23 2.55
N PHE A 310 0.02 8.34 3.49
CA PHE A 310 -0.43 6.96 3.45
C PHE A 310 -1.25 6.66 4.71
N LEU A 311 -2.51 6.29 4.53
CA LEU A 311 -3.41 5.78 5.56
C LEU A 311 -3.29 4.27 5.51
N MET A 312 -2.69 3.68 6.53
CA MET A 312 -2.43 2.24 6.60
C MET A 312 -2.92 1.65 7.91
N ARG A 313 -3.20 0.34 7.89
CA ARG A 313 -3.36 -0.44 9.11
C ARG A 313 -1.99 -0.79 9.68
N SER A 314 -1.75 -0.41 10.93
CA SER A 314 -0.47 -0.59 11.63
C SER A 314 -0.46 -1.63 12.75
N ASP A 315 -1.64 -2.09 13.18
CA ASP A 315 -1.75 -3.06 14.26
C ASP A 315 -1.53 -4.50 13.76
N MET A 316 -1.97 -4.78 12.53
CA MET A 316 -1.73 -6.01 11.81
C MET A 316 -1.85 -5.81 10.30
N ASN A 317 -1.30 -6.74 9.52
CA ASN A 317 -1.67 -6.90 8.12
C ASN A 317 -3.12 -7.40 8.02
N ALA A 318 -3.98 -6.78 7.20
CA ALA A 318 -5.38 -7.21 7.06
C ALA A 318 -5.58 -8.54 6.28
N ASN A 319 -4.48 -9.15 5.84
CA ASN A 319 -4.51 -10.48 5.28
C ASN A 319 -4.87 -11.55 6.33
N ASP A 320 -6.11 -12.04 6.29
CA ASP A 320 -6.61 -13.10 7.18
C ASP A 320 -6.55 -14.50 6.54
N ASN A 321 -6.33 -14.59 5.22
CA ASN A 321 -6.45 -15.84 4.45
C ASN A 321 -5.16 -16.24 3.71
N GLY A 322 -4.33 -15.29 3.30
CA GLY A 322 -3.03 -15.46 2.69
C GLY A 322 -1.91 -15.57 3.74
N PRO A 323 -0.68 -15.14 3.45
CA PRO A 323 0.44 -15.26 4.37
C PRO A 323 0.25 -14.41 5.61
N ILE A 324 0.22 -15.05 6.77
CA ILE A 324 0.04 -14.32 8.03
C ILE A 324 1.41 -13.88 8.57
N SER A 325 1.80 -12.65 8.22
CA SER A 325 3.07 -12.04 8.62
C SER A 325 3.06 -11.50 10.06
N SER A 326 1.88 -11.19 10.59
CA SER A 326 1.63 -10.78 11.97
C SER A 326 1.83 -11.96 12.94
N TYR A 327 2.45 -11.71 14.11
CA TYR A 327 2.50 -12.67 15.21
C TYR A 327 1.93 -12.05 16.48
N ASP A 328 0.61 -12.08 16.57
CA ASP A 328 -0.19 -11.47 17.63
C ASP A 328 -1.49 -12.26 17.85
N GLY A 329 -2.47 -11.66 18.55
CA GLY A 329 -3.73 -12.33 18.87
C GLY A 329 -4.63 -12.64 17.66
N ASN A 330 -4.34 -12.10 16.48
CA ASN A 330 -5.10 -12.32 15.26
C ASN A 330 -4.54 -13.49 14.44
N ASN A 331 -3.31 -13.91 14.73
CA ASN A 331 -2.72 -15.09 14.13
C ASN A 331 -3.27 -16.36 14.83
N PRO A 332 -3.91 -17.30 14.10
CA PRO A 332 -4.59 -18.45 14.70
C PRO A 332 -3.64 -19.46 15.37
N ILE A 333 -2.35 -19.43 15.03
CA ILE A 333 -1.33 -20.29 15.66
C ILE A 333 -0.54 -19.57 16.76
N TYR A 334 -0.88 -18.31 17.06
CA TYR A 334 -0.22 -17.57 18.13
C TYR A 334 -0.48 -18.22 19.50
N SER A 335 0.61 -18.60 20.15
CA SER A 335 0.60 -18.96 21.56
C SER A 335 0.78 -17.69 22.41
N LYS A 336 -0.10 -17.45 23.38
CA LYS A 336 -0.03 -16.26 24.26
C LYS A 336 1.40 -16.05 24.80
N GLY A 337 2.03 -14.96 24.39
CA GLY A 337 3.44 -14.66 24.69
C GLY A 337 3.87 -13.28 24.20
N THR A 338 5.12 -13.19 23.71
CA THR A 338 5.63 -11.95 23.11
C THR A 338 5.07 -11.78 21.71
N LYS A 339 4.53 -10.60 21.41
CA LYS A 339 4.04 -10.25 20.07
C LYS A 339 5.16 -9.69 19.22
N ALA A 340 5.11 -9.95 17.91
CA ALA A 340 5.94 -9.21 16.97
C ALA A 340 5.35 -7.80 16.77
N THR A 341 6.21 -6.80 16.66
CA THR A 341 5.80 -5.42 16.35
C THR A 341 5.86 -5.10 14.87
N ASN A 342 6.32 -6.04 14.03
CA ASN A 342 6.40 -5.87 12.58
C ASN A 342 5.57 -6.91 11.83
N HIS A 343 5.02 -6.48 10.69
CA HIS A 343 4.35 -7.29 9.68
C HIS A 343 4.72 -6.72 8.30
N THR A 344 4.26 -7.35 7.23
CA THR A 344 4.65 -7.00 5.85
C THR A 344 4.35 -5.55 5.48
N ALA A 345 3.17 -5.02 5.82
CA ALA A 345 2.87 -3.60 5.58
C ALA A 345 3.84 -2.65 6.33
N ILE A 346 4.22 -2.97 7.58
CA ILE A 346 5.20 -2.16 8.34
C ILE A 346 6.59 -2.16 7.69
N ILE A 347 7.06 -3.32 7.21
CA ILE A 347 8.38 -3.39 6.56
C ILE A 347 8.38 -2.78 5.15
N GLN A 348 7.24 -2.78 4.45
CA GLN A 348 7.10 -2.14 3.14
C GLN A 348 6.92 -0.63 3.26
N PHE A 349 5.97 -0.16 4.05
CA PHE A 349 5.59 1.26 4.09
C PHE A 349 6.39 2.05 5.12
N GLY A 350 6.59 1.49 6.30
CA GLY A 350 7.14 2.12 7.50
C GLY A 350 6.18 1.99 8.67
N ASP A 351 6.39 2.78 9.73
CA ASP A 351 5.56 2.71 10.93
C ASP A 351 5.02 4.11 11.32
N PRO A 352 3.68 4.32 11.32
CA PRO A 352 3.10 5.60 11.72
C PRO A 352 3.37 5.97 13.18
N ASP A 353 3.60 5.00 14.07
CA ASP A 353 3.87 5.25 15.50
C ASP A 353 5.30 5.76 15.74
N LEU A 354 6.18 5.69 14.73
CA LEU A 354 7.54 6.23 14.79
C LEU A 354 7.65 7.68 14.28
N ALA A 355 6.53 8.28 13.87
CA ALA A 355 6.50 9.66 13.39
C ALA A 355 6.76 10.67 14.51
N SER A 356 7.71 11.59 14.29
CA SER A 356 7.99 12.71 15.19
C SER A 356 7.10 13.90 14.84
N GLN A 357 6.01 14.08 15.59
CA GLN A 357 4.96 15.08 15.30
C GLN A 357 4.13 15.39 16.54
N SER A 358 3.27 16.42 16.48
CA SER A 358 2.26 16.67 17.52
C SER A 358 1.08 15.70 17.42
N ALA A 359 0.28 15.62 18.48
CA ALA A 359 -0.95 14.80 18.52
C ALA A 359 -2.00 15.20 17.47
N THR A 360 -1.96 16.44 16.99
CA THR A 360 -2.80 16.96 15.89
C THR A 360 -2.10 16.91 14.54
N PHE A 361 -1.06 16.07 14.43
CA PHE A 361 -0.25 15.90 13.24
C PHE A 361 0.52 17.16 12.79
N GLY A 362 0.60 18.20 13.60
CA GLY A 362 1.46 19.37 13.33
C GLY A 362 2.94 19.08 13.60
N ASN A 363 3.82 20.02 13.25
CA ASN A 363 5.26 19.99 13.56
C ASN A 363 5.96 18.68 13.17
N PHE A 364 5.57 18.10 12.02
CA PHE A 364 6.19 16.88 11.53
C PHE A 364 7.69 17.10 11.27
N ASN A 365 8.52 16.26 11.89
CA ASN A 365 9.97 16.29 11.75
C ASN A 365 10.44 15.07 10.95
N ALA A 366 10.68 15.29 9.65
CA ALA A 366 11.14 14.27 8.71
C ALA A 366 12.47 13.63 9.16
N THR A 367 13.46 14.42 9.56
CA THR A 367 14.78 13.93 9.97
C THR A 367 14.70 13.06 11.22
N GLN A 368 13.93 13.47 12.23
CA GLN A 368 13.75 12.69 13.44
C GLN A 368 12.93 11.42 13.18
N THR A 369 11.89 11.50 12.35
CA THR A 369 11.11 10.33 11.92
C THR A 369 11.99 9.30 11.22
N TYR A 370 12.85 9.72 10.29
CA TYR A 370 13.83 8.83 9.65
C TYR A 370 14.76 8.18 10.68
N LYS A 371 15.30 8.93 11.65
CA LYS A 371 16.12 8.37 12.73
C LYS A 371 15.36 7.32 13.55
N ASN A 372 14.09 7.58 13.86
CA ASN A 372 13.25 6.62 14.59
C ASN A 372 13.06 5.32 13.79
N LEU A 373 12.79 5.42 12.47
CA LEU A 373 12.67 4.27 11.57
C LEU A 373 13.97 3.45 11.52
N VAL A 374 15.13 4.11 11.38
CA VAL A 374 16.45 3.45 11.39
C VAL A 374 16.68 2.71 12.70
N ASN A 375 16.38 3.35 13.84
CA ASN A 375 16.53 2.71 15.15
C ASN A 375 15.62 1.50 15.34
N ALA A 376 14.48 1.46 14.63
CA ALA A 376 13.56 0.34 14.62
C ALA A 376 13.90 -0.74 13.57
N GLY A 377 14.97 -0.58 12.79
CA GLY A 377 15.34 -1.52 11.71
C GLY A 377 14.44 -1.42 10.47
N LEU A 378 13.80 -0.27 10.28
CA LEU A 378 12.92 0.03 9.15
C LEU A 378 13.58 0.99 8.15
N GLU A 379 14.92 1.06 8.12
CA GLU A 379 15.66 1.98 7.24
C GLU A 379 15.44 1.73 5.73
N ARG A 380 14.83 0.59 5.39
CA ARG A 380 14.51 0.17 4.02
C ARG A 380 13.04 0.33 3.65
N SER A 381 12.18 0.75 4.58
CA SER A 381 10.78 1.00 4.24
C SER A 381 10.63 2.17 3.27
N LEU A 382 9.51 2.22 2.54
CA LEU A 382 9.21 3.30 1.60
C LEU A 382 9.35 4.68 2.25
N GLN A 383 8.78 4.85 3.45
CA GLN A 383 8.89 6.10 4.21
C GLN A 383 10.34 6.43 4.53
N ALA A 384 11.13 5.48 5.02
CA ALA A 384 12.53 5.74 5.35
C ALA A 384 13.34 6.13 4.11
N LEU A 385 13.14 5.45 2.97
CA LEU A 385 13.84 5.74 1.73
C LEU A 385 13.48 7.13 1.17
N VAL A 386 12.19 7.49 1.17
CA VAL A 386 11.75 8.81 0.70
C VAL A 386 12.29 9.92 1.60
N LEU A 387 12.18 9.77 2.93
CA LEU A 387 12.66 10.77 3.89
C LEU A 387 14.19 10.90 3.86
N LYS A 388 14.91 9.79 3.72
CA LYS A 388 16.38 9.78 3.58
C LYS A 388 16.82 10.60 2.37
N ALA A 389 16.08 10.50 1.27
CA ALA A 389 16.36 11.24 0.04
C ALA A 389 15.90 12.71 0.07
N GLY A 390 15.36 13.18 1.20
CA GLY A 390 14.83 14.54 1.36
C GLY A 390 13.44 14.75 0.77
N GLY A 391 12.77 13.68 0.33
CA GLY A 391 11.37 13.71 -0.10
C GLY A 391 10.40 13.84 1.07
N TYR A 392 9.11 13.91 0.76
CA TYR A 392 8.04 13.94 1.75
C TYR A 392 7.21 12.65 1.67
N MET A 393 7.23 11.87 2.76
CA MET A 393 6.27 10.81 2.97
C MET A 393 5.84 10.72 4.42
N ARG A 394 4.55 10.52 4.65
CA ARG A 394 4.00 10.41 5.99
C ARG A 394 2.94 9.32 6.09
N LEU A 395 3.03 8.54 7.16
CA LEU A 395 2.11 7.46 7.47
C LEU A 395 1.13 7.87 8.56
N PHE A 396 -0.07 7.34 8.49
CA PHE A 396 -1.17 7.57 9.42
C PHE A 396 -1.92 6.25 9.64
N ARG A 397 -2.44 6.06 10.84
CA ARG A 397 -3.23 4.89 11.22
C ARG A 397 -4.65 5.03 10.70
N ILE A 398 -5.08 4.11 9.83
CA ILE A 398 -6.46 4.03 9.35
C ILE A 398 -7.45 3.75 10.50
N GLN A 399 -6.99 3.06 11.54
CA GLN A 399 -7.81 2.69 12.71
C GLN A 399 -8.20 3.92 13.54
N ASP A 400 -7.35 4.95 13.55
CA ASP A 400 -7.66 6.20 14.26
C ASP A 400 -8.84 6.94 13.59
N PHE A 401 -9.06 6.73 12.29
CA PHE A 401 -10.13 7.37 11.52
C PHE A 401 -11.51 6.79 11.85
N ILE A 402 -11.56 5.52 12.29
CA ILE A 402 -12.80 4.84 12.68
C ILE A 402 -13.04 4.81 14.19
N SER A 403 -12.15 5.41 14.97
CA SER A 403 -12.25 5.49 16.43
C SER A 403 -13.39 6.42 16.88
N SER A 404 -13.76 6.39 18.16
CA SER A 404 -14.70 7.36 18.75
C SER A 404 -14.20 8.82 18.68
N SER A 405 -12.90 9.02 18.49
CA SER A 405 -12.26 10.31 18.20
C SER A 405 -12.05 10.59 16.71
N GLY A 406 -12.56 9.72 15.83
CA GLY A 406 -12.31 9.70 14.39
C GLY A 406 -12.48 11.06 13.73
N ASP A 407 -13.60 11.74 13.96
CA ASP A 407 -13.87 13.07 13.39
C ASP A 407 -12.78 14.12 13.69
N THR A 408 -12.17 14.04 14.88
CA THR A 408 -11.08 14.95 15.28
C THR A 408 -9.78 14.58 14.60
N VAL A 409 -9.43 13.28 14.55
CA VAL A 409 -8.23 12.77 13.87
C VAL A 409 -8.29 13.07 12.38
N VAL A 410 -9.42 12.74 11.75
CA VAL A 410 -9.76 13.02 10.36
C VAL A 410 -9.59 14.51 10.06
N THR A 411 -10.14 15.38 10.92
CA THR A 411 -9.98 16.83 10.78
C THR A 411 -8.53 17.27 10.91
N ALA A 412 -7.78 16.75 11.88
CA ALA A 412 -6.38 17.07 12.08
C ALA A 412 -5.52 16.64 10.87
N PHE A 413 -5.73 15.42 10.36
CA PHE A 413 -5.06 14.92 9.16
C PHE A 413 -5.30 15.86 7.99
N TYR A 414 -6.56 16.20 7.72
CA TYR A 414 -6.91 17.08 6.61
C TYR A 414 -6.31 18.47 6.71
N ASN A 415 -6.37 19.09 7.90
CA ASN A 415 -5.76 20.39 8.10
C ASN A 415 -4.25 20.35 7.79
N GLN A 416 -3.57 19.25 8.16
CA GLN A 416 -2.15 19.09 7.85
C GLN A 416 -1.89 18.77 6.39
N GLN A 417 -2.73 18.00 5.70
CA GLN A 417 -2.60 17.79 4.26
C GLN A 417 -2.70 19.12 3.51
N VAL A 418 -3.65 19.97 3.90
CA VAL A 418 -3.80 21.32 3.32
C VAL A 418 -2.54 22.15 3.55
N VAL A 419 -2.02 22.20 4.77
CA VAL A 419 -0.79 22.95 5.09
C VAL A 419 0.38 22.45 4.24
N VAL A 420 0.61 21.14 4.22
CA VAL A 420 1.76 20.54 3.53
C VAL A 420 1.71 20.80 2.04
N SER A 421 0.56 20.60 1.40
CA SER A 421 0.47 20.67 -0.06
C SER A 421 0.45 22.12 -0.60
N SER A 422 -0.03 23.08 0.20
CA SER A 422 -0.19 24.48 -0.20
C SER A 422 0.97 25.38 0.24
N GLN A 423 1.66 25.04 1.35
CA GLN A 423 2.71 25.88 1.93
C GLN A 423 4.09 25.27 1.82
N CYS A 424 4.19 24.02 1.36
CA CYS A 424 5.47 23.36 1.25
C CYS A 424 5.78 22.97 -0.19
N LYS A 425 7.07 23.04 -0.51
CA LYS A 425 7.59 22.80 -1.86
C LYS A 425 8.85 21.95 -1.77
N MET A 426 9.06 21.18 -2.83
CA MET A 426 10.35 20.56 -3.08
C MET A 426 11.25 21.61 -3.73
N ILE A 427 12.32 22.02 -3.06
CA ILE A 427 13.35 22.89 -3.61
C ILE A 427 14.32 22.08 -4.48
N ALA A 428 14.92 22.71 -5.48
CA ALA A 428 16.03 22.08 -6.20
C ALA A 428 17.21 21.92 -5.23
N ALA A 429 17.94 20.81 -5.36
CA ALA A 429 19.22 20.68 -4.67
C ALA A 429 20.18 21.79 -5.16
N PRO A 430 21.02 22.38 -4.29
CA PRO A 430 22.01 23.40 -4.67
C PRO A 430 22.89 23.00 -5.86
#